data_AF-A0A354Q8Y6-F1
#
_entry.id   AF-A0A354Q8Y6-F1
#
_cell.length_a   1.000
_cell.length_b   1.000
_cell.length_c   1.000
_cell.angle_alpha   90.00
_cell.angle_beta   90.00
_cell.angle_gamma   90.00
#
_symmetry.space_group_name_H-M   'P 1'
#
loop_
_entity.id
_entity.type
_entity.pdbx_description
1 polymer ?
#
loop_
_entity_poly.entity_id
_entity_poly.type
_entity_poly.pdbx_seq_one_letter_code
_entity_poly.pdbx_strand_id
1 'polypeptide(L)'
;SIMDDLELGVNLVVRGYDLRSSTGAQLYLAKCLNDSIFPETRFVHHVLQTDDAGDKLSKSKGAHSIQMLREKHRNPTWIYQETAKSLNLPFEEIQTLEDLKEVFRSIMILKDGPNSILDHKN
;
A
#
# COMPACT_ATOMS: atom_id res chain seq x y z
N SER A 1 9.25 -10.97 10.23
CA SER A 1 7.94 -10.29 10.16
C SER A 1 7.16 -10.57 11.42
N ILE A 2 6.45 -11.71 11.63
CA ILE A 2 5.57 -11.88 12.82
C ILE A 2 6.24 -11.48 14.14
N MET A 3 7.44 -12.03 14.41
CA MET A 3 8.16 -11.73 15.66
C MET A 3 8.52 -10.25 15.77
N ASP A 4 9.05 -9.67 14.70
CA ASP A 4 9.41 -8.24 14.65
C ASP A 4 8.16 -7.34 14.80
N ASP A 5 7.05 -7.72 14.15
CA ASP A 5 5.78 -6.98 14.18
C ASP A 5 5.20 -6.98 15.61
N LEU A 6 5.34 -8.09 16.34
CA LEU A 6 4.93 -8.19 17.75
C LEU A 6 5.84 -7.39 18.67
N GLU A 7 7.16 -7.51 18.51
CA GLU A 7 8.15 -6.79 19.31
C GLU A 7 8.01 -5.26 19.16
N LEU A 8 7.70 -4.80 17.95
CA LEU A 8 7.50 -3.38 17.63
C LEU A 8 6.08 -2.87 17.93
N GLY A 9 5.16 -3.73 18.37
CA GLY A 9 3.77 -3.34 18.67
C GLY A 9 2.96 -2.91 17.45
N VAL A 10 3.20 -3.52 16.29
CA VAL A 10 2.52 -3.21 15.04
C VAL A 10 1.04 -3.63 15.12
N ASN A 11 0.14 -2.63 15.06
CA ASN A 11 -1.32 -2.84 15.09
C ASN A 11 -2.01 -2.71 13.72
N LEU A 12 -1.29 -2.24 12.70
CA LEU A 12 -1.77 -2.11 11.33
C LEU A 12 -0.66 -2.50 10.35
N VAL A 13 -0.92 -3.51 9.53
CA VAL A 13 -0.04 -3.97 8.46
C VAL A 13 -0.68 -3.67 7.11
N VAL A 14 -0.06 -2.77 6.34
CA VAL A 14 -0.46 -2.45 4.96
C VAL A 14 0.58 -3.06 4.01
N ARG A 15 0.15 -4.00 3.16
CA ARG A 15 1.06 -4.71 2.23
C ARG A 15 0.35 -5.20 0.98
N GLY A 16 1.11 -5.69 -0.01
CA GLY A 16 0.56 -6.16 -1.27
C GLY A 16 -0.36 -7.38 -1.13
N TYR A 17 -1.37 -7.46 -2.01
CA TYR A 17 -2.34 -8.56 -2.06
C TYR A 17 -1.70 -9.94 -2.29
N ASP A 18 -0.53 -10.00 -2.94
CA ASP A 18 0.25 -11.23 -3.10
C ASP A 18 0.67 -11.88 -1.77
N LEU A 19 0.67 -11.12 -0.67
CA LEU A 19 1.01 -11.63 0.66
C LEU A 19 -0.21 -12.06 1.48
N ARG A 20 -1.42 -12.08 0.89
CA ARG A 20 -2.66 -12.46 1.59
C ARG A 20 -2.64 -13.91 2.08
N SER A 21 -2.15 -14.84 1.27
CA SER A 21 -2.00 -16.25 1.67
C SER A 21 -1.01 -16.41 2.83
N SER A 22 0.10 -15.67 2.79
CA SER A 22 1.06 -15.59 3.89
C SER A 22 0.40 -15.08 5.16
N THR A 23 -0.48 -14.07 5.12
CA THR A 23 -1.27 -13.66 6.30
C THR A 23 -2.04 -14.83 6.90
N GLY A 24 -2.71 -15.62 6.07
CA GLY A 24 -3.47 -16.79 6.54
C GLY A 24 -2.58 -17.80 7.29
N ALA A 25 -1.40 -18.10 6.74
CA ALA A 25 -0.43 -18.98 7.40
C ALA A 25 0.11 -18.37 8.71
N GLN A 26 0.36 -17.06 8.74
CA GLN A 26 0.83 -16.34 9.93
C GLN A 26 -0.23 -16.34 11.04
N LEU A 27 -1.50 -16.11 10.70
CA LEU A 27 -2.62 -16.19 11.65
C LEU A 27 -2.82 -17.61 12.19
N TYR A 28 -2.66 -18.63 11.35
CA TYR A 28 -2.70 -20.02 11.79
C TYR A 28 -1.59 -20.32 12.80
N LEU A 29 -0.35 -19.91 12.49
CA LEU A 29 0.79 -20.10 13.39
C LEU A 29 0.60 -19.36 14.72
N ALA A 30 0.11 -18.12 14.69
CA ALA A 30 -0.19 -17.35 15.91
C ALA A 30 -1.17 -18.10 16.81
N LYS A 31 -2.24 -18.69 16.25
CA LYS A 31 -3.19 -19.52 17.00
C LYS A 31 -2.52 -20.75 17.61
N CYS A 32 -1.65 -21.44 16.88
CA CYS A 32 -0.92 -22.60 17.40
C CYS A 32 0.01 -22.25 18.57
N LEU A 33 0.52 -21.02 18.61
CA LEU A 33 1.39 -20.52 19.67
C LEU A 33 0.62 -19.86 20.82
N ASN A 34 -0.72 -19.92 20.81
CA ASN A 34 -1.60 -19.20 21.74
C ASN A 34 -1.31 -17.68 21.80
N ASP A 35 -0.88 -17.10 20.69
CA ASP A 35 -0.67 -15.66 20.57
C ASP A 35 -2.01 -14.95 20.35
N SER A 36 -2.34 -14.01 21.23
CA SER A 36 -3.57 -13.23 21.19
C SER A 36 -3.39 -11.81 20.63
N ILE A 37 -2.16 -11.41 20.27
CA ILE A 37 -1.85 -10.04 19.87
C ILE A 37 -1.85 -9.93 18.35
N PHE A 38 -1.13 -10.81 17.65
CA PHE A 38 -1.04 -10.83 16.20
C PHE A 38 -2.41 -11.00 15.51
N PRO A 39 -3.35 -11.81 16.02
CA PRO A 39 -4.69 -11.90 15.43
C PRO A 39 -5.50 -10.59 15.49
N GLU A 40 -5.20 -9.71 16.45
CA GLU A 40 -5.86 -8.40 16.60
C GLU A 40 -5.24 -7.33 15.68
N THR A 41 -4.07 -7.60 15.08
CA THR A 41 -3.45 -6.72 14.09
C THR A 41 -4.37 -6.57 12.88
N ARG A 42 -4.64 -5.32 12.48
CA ARG A 42 -5.43 -5.03 11.28
C ARG A 42 -4.58 -5.21 10.04
N PHE A 43 -5.10 -5.93 9.05
CA PHE A 43 -4.43 -6.12 7.76
C PHE A 43 -5.18 -5.39 6.66
N VAL A 44 -4.44 -4.62 5.85
CA VAL A 44 -4.91 -4.06 4.59
C VAL A 44 -4.03 -4.59 3.47
N HIS A 45 -4.66 -5.28 2.52
CA HIS A 45 -3.99 -5.89 1.37
C HIS A 45 -4.26 -5.08 0.11
N HIS A 46 -3.41 -4.12 -0.19
CA HIS A 46 -3.61 -3.25 -1.34
C HIS A 46 -3.37 -4.02 -2.66
N VAL A 47 -4.12 -3.65 -3.70
CA VAL A 47 -3.92 -4.18 -5.05
C VAL A 47 -2.51 -3.87 -5.56
N LEU A 48 -2.01 -4.75 -6.42
CA LEU A 48 -0.69 -4.60 -7.02
C LEU A 48 -0.77 -3.67 -8.22
N GLN A 49 0.23 -2.79 -8.36
CA GLN A 49 0.35 -1.96 -9.55
C GLN A 49 0.67 -2.84 -10.77
N THR A 50 -0.03 -2.60 -11.86
CA THR A 50 0.13 -3.30 -13.13
C THR A 50 0.56 -2.32 -14.21
N ASP A 51 1.22 -2.81 -15.25
CA ASP A 51 1.50 -2.04 -16.47
C ASP A 51 0.25 -1.96 -17.37
N ASP A 52 0.38 -1.26 -18.50
CA ASP A 52 -0.71 -1.10 -19.47
C ASP A 52 -1.19 -2.43 -20.08
N ALA A 53 -0.39 -3.51 -19.98
CA ALA A 53 -0.75 -4.85 -20.42
C ALA A 53 -1.41 -5.68 -19.30
N GLY A 54 -1.58 -5.11 -18.10
CA GLY A 54 -2.13 -5.79 -16.91
C GLY A 54 -1.10 -6.66 -16.19
N ASP A 55 0.17 -6.60 -16.58
CA ASP A 55 1.24 -7.38 -15.98
C ASP A 55 1.73 -6.70 -14.69
N LYS A 56 2.01 -7.49 -13.64
CA LYS A 56 2.51 -6.97 -12.36
C LYS A 56 3.82 -6.20 -12.59
N LEU A 57 3.86 -4.94 -12.17
CA LEU A 57 5.11 -4.18 -12.09
C LEU A 57 5.99 -4.81 -11.02
N SER A 58 7.03 -5.54 -11.45
CA SER A 58 8.02 -6.12 -10.55
C SER A 58 9.43 -5.70 -10.96
N LYS A 59 10.28 -5.48 -9.96
CA LYS A 59 11.72 -5.21 -10.17
C LYS A 59 12.39 -6.32 -11.00
N SER A 60 11.92 -7.56 -10.88
CA SER A 60 12.42 -8.71 -11.64
C SER A 60 11.99 -8.73 -13.11
N LYS A 61 10.91 -8.03 -13.48
CA LYS A 61 10.39 -7.94 -14.86
C LYS A 61 10.91 -6.70 -15.61
N GLY A 62 11.91 -5.99 -15.07
CA GLY A 62 12.50 -4.83 -15.72
C GLY A 62 11.67 -3.54 -15.61
N ALA A 63 10.66 -3.51 -14.73
CA ALA A 63 9.97 -2.28 -14.38
C ALA A 63 10.99 -1.24 -13.87
N HIS A 64 10.86 0.01 -14.32
CA HIS A 64 11.80 1.08 -14.00
C HIS A 64 11.98 1.20 -12.49
N SER A 65 13.23 1.11 -12.02
CA SER A 65 13.54 1.32 -10.62
C SER A 65 13.21 2.76 -10.23
N ILE A 66 12.87 3.00 -8.96
CA ILE A 66 12.67 4.37 -8.44
C ILE A 66 13.90 5.25 -8.70
N GLN A 67 15.10 4.67 -8.67
CA GLN A 67 16.33 5.38 -9.04
C GLN A 67 16.30 5.85 -10.51
N MET A 68 15.95 4.96 -11.44
CA MET A 68 15.88 5.30 -12.86
C MET A 68 14.80 6.36 -13.12
N LEU A 69 13.65 6.26 -12.46
CA LEU A 69 12.57 7.24 -12.57
C LEU A 69 13.00 8.60 -11.99
N ARG A 70 13.75 8.62 -10.89
CA ARG A 70 14.30 9.85 -10.33
C ARG A 70 15.27 10.54 -11.29
N GLU A 71 16.05 9.77 -12.06
CA GLU A 71 16.96 10.33 -13.08
C GLU A 71 16.20 10.88 -14.31
N LYS A 72 15.07 10.24 -14.67
CA LYS A 72 14.23 10.63 -15.81
C LYS A 72 13.41 11.91 -15.56
N HIS A 73 13.07 12.20 -14.31
CA HIS A 73 12.18 13.30 -13.94
C HIS A 73 12.91 14.40 -13.15
N ARG A 74 12.68 15.68 -13.49
CA ARG A 74 13.38 16.82 -12.87
C ARG A 74 12.97 17.12 -11.43
N ASN A 75 11.74 16.80 -11.04
CA ASN A 75 11.20 17.07 -9.70
C ASN A 75 10.37 15.86 -9.23
N PRO A 76 10.00 15.76 -7.94
CA PRO A 76 9.20 14.63 -7.44
C PRO A 76 7.69 14.82 -7.64
N THR A 77 7.21 15.95 -8.16
CA THR A 77 5.77 16.22 -8.30
C THR A 77 5.05 15.15 -9.10
N TRP A 78 5.67 14.65 -10.18
CA TRP A 78 5.07 13.58 -10.98
C TRP A 78 4.75 12.33 -10.15
N ILE A 79 5.61 11.90 -9.21
CA ILE A 79 5.34 10.65 -8.46
C ILE A 79 4.21 10.85 -7.46
N TYR A 80 4.03 12.07 -6.92
CA TYR A 80 2.89 12.38 -6.07
C TYR A 80 1.59 12.33 -6.86
N GLN A 81 1.58 12.92 -8.06
CA GLN A 81 0.43 12.90 -8.97
C GLN A 81 0.10 11.49 -9.46
N GLU A 82 1.10 10.69 -9.87
CA GLU A 82 0.90 9.30 -10.27
C GLU A 82 0.41 8.43 -9.09
N THR A 83 0.90 8.69 -7.87
CA THR A 83 0.40 8.01 -6.67
C THR A 83 -1.06 8.35 -6.43
N ALA A 84 -1.44 9.64 -6.52
CA ALA A 84 -2.83 10.08 -6.37
C ALA A 84 -3.74 9.45 -7.43
N LYS A 85 -3.33 9.42 -8.70
CA LYS A 85 -4.05 8.72 -9.77
C LYS A 85 -4.28 7.25 -9.45
N SER A 86 -3.24 6.54 -8.98
CA SER A 86 -3.35 5.11 -8.64
C SER A 86 -4.34 4.83 -7.52
N LEU A 87 -4.55 5.81 -6.64
CA LEU A 87 -5.50 5.78 -5.54
C LEU A 87 -6.86 6.40 -5.91
N ASN A 88 -7.06 6.75 -7.19
CA ASN A 88 -8.26 7.42 -7.71
C ASN A 88 -8.62 8.71 -6.93
N LEU A 89 -7.59 9.51 -6.62
CA LEU A 89 -7.70 10.80 -5.94
C LEU A 89 -7.50 11.95 -6.95
N PRO A 90 -8.05 13.15 -6.68
CA PRO A 90 -7.71 14.36 -7.42
C PRO A 90 -6.19 14.57 -7.40
N PHE A 91 -5.58 14.83 -8.55
CA PHE A 91 -4.11 14.83 -8.68
C PHE A 91 -3.54 16.07 -9.35
N GLU A 92 -4.35 16.80 -10.12
CA GLU A 92 -3.91 17.92 -10.97
C GLU A 92 -3.30 19.06 -10.15
N GLU A 93 -3.83 19.30 -8.95
CA GLU A 93 -3.39 20.36 -8.05
C GLU A 93 -2.24 19.94 -7.12
N ILE A 94 -1.91 18.64 -7.05
CA ILE A 94 -0.86 18.13 -6.16
C ILE A 94 0.51 18.51 -6.71
N GLN A 95 1.24 19.34 -5.96
CA GLN A 95 2.61 19.76 -6.26
C GLN A 95 3.62 19.14 -5.29
N THR A 96 3.21 18.92 -4.03
CA THR A 96 4.06 18.47 -2.93
C THR A 96 3.55 17.17 -2.30
N LEU A 97 4.39 16.56 -1.46
CA LEU A 97 3.99 15.44 -0.63
C LEU A 97 2.91 15.85 0.39
N GLU A 98 2.91 17.11 0.84
CA GLU A 98 1.91 17.56 1.80
C GLU A 98 0.53 17.66 1.15
N ASP A 99 0.45 18.20 -0.07
CA ASP A 99 -0.81 18.26 -0.83
C ASP A 99 -1.41 16.85 -1.00
N LEU A 100 -0.57 15.86 -1.35
CA LEU A 100 -0.99 14.46 -1.45
C LEU A 100 -1.52 13.92 -0.11
N LYS A 101 -0.83 14.20 0.99
CA LYS A 101 -1.24 13.77 2.33
C LYS A 101 -2.56 14.41 2.74
N GLU A 102 -2.77 15.68 2.44
CA GLU A 102 -3.99 16.41 2.75
C GLU A 102 -5.18 15.85 1.96
N VAL A 103 -5.02 15.67 0.64
CA VAL A 103 -6.06 15.05 -0.20
C VAL A 103 -6.40 13.65 0.28
N PHE A 104 -5.38 12.83 0.57
CA PHE A 104 -5.59 11.48 1.10
C PHE A 104 -6.34 11.49 2.44
N ARG A 105 -5.94 12.33 3.40
CA ARG A 105 -6.60 12.44 4.71
C ARG A 105 -8.05 12.88 4.58
N SER A 106 -8.32 13.89 3.75
CA SER A 106 -9.67 14.41 3.53
C SER A 106 -10.60 13.33 3.00
N ILE A 107 -10.16 12.55 2.00
CA ILE A 107 -10.98 11.48 1.42
C ILE A 107 -11.16 10.32 2.40
N MET A 108 -10.13 9.97 3.18
CA MET A 108 -10.19 8.93 4.21
C MET A 108 -11.21 9.22 5.32
N ILE A 109 -11.40 10.50 5.66
CA ILE A 109 -12.41 10.94 6.65
C ILE A 109 -13.82 10.87 6.04
N LEU A 110 -13.97 11.15 4.74
CA LEU A 110 -15.26 11.26 4.06
C LEU A 110 -15.84 9.91 3.54
N LYS A 111 -15.01 8.88 3.28
CA LYS A 111 -15.42 7.63 2.58
C LYS A 111 -15.41 6.34 3.44
N ASP A 112 -15.79 6.38 4.72
CA ASP A 112 -15.86 5.19 5.59
C ASP A 112 -14.52 4.40 5.75
N GLY A 113 -13.36 5.06 5.62
CA GLY A 113 -12.04 4.50 5.98
C GLY A 113 -11.24 3.83 4.84
N PRO A 114 -10.08 3.18 5.16
CA PRO A 114 -9.06 2.77 4.16
C PRO A 114 -9.51 1.70 3.17
N ASN A 115 -10.47 0.86 3.57
CA ASN A 115 -10.91 -0.27 2.75
C ASN A 115 -11.58 0.20 1.46
N SER A 116 -12.21 1.37 1.43
CA SER A 116 -12.88 1.88 0.22
C SER A 116 -11.93 2.43 -0.85
N ILE A 117 -10.70 2.78 -0.47
CA ILE A 117 -9.68 3.37 -1.36
C ILE A 117 -8.64 2.34 -1.79
N LEU A 118 -8.31 1.39 -0.89
CA LEU A 118 -7.23 0.42 -1.11
C LEU A 118 -7.72 -0.95 -1.60
N ASP A 119 -9.00 -1.29 -1.38
CA ASP A 119 -9.68 -2.41 -2.04
C ASP A 119 -10.41 -1.88 -3.29
N HIS A 120 -9.73 -1.83 -4.44
CA HIS A 120 -10.43 -1.69 -5.71
C HIS A 120 -11.28 -2.96 -5.91
N LYS A 121 -12.61 -2.84 -5.72
CA LYS A 121 -13.57 -3.86 -6.16
C LYS A 121 -13.44 -4.00 -7.67
N ASN A 122 -12.85 -5.11 -8.12
CA ASN A 122 -13.27 -5.73 -9.37
C ASN A 122 -14.50 -6.61 -9.09
#